data_AF-A0A7V0TQV2-F1
#
_entry.id   AF-A0A7V0TQV2-F1
#
_cell.length_a   1.000
_cell.length_b   1.000
_cell.length_c   1.000
_cell.angle_alpha   90.00
_cell.angle_beta   90.00
_cell.angle_gamma   90.00
#
_symmetry.space_group_name_H-M   'P 1'
#
loop_
_entity.id
_entity.type
_entity.pdbx_description
1 polymer ?
#
loop_
_entity_poly.entity_id
_entity_poly.type
_entity_poly.pdbx_seq_one_letter_code
_entity_poly.pdbx_strand_id
1 'polypeptide(L)'
;MFVIRRIGDDIMPADRDAVLQVLDILRSHFPDVDEKKILEIPEQLKNPLKYRFRTTLLVAENRSGRVLGFALLMYASDLKFCYLDYIATRKDVIAGGIGSSLYERARNEALDLGATGLFFECLPDDPALCTDPQGLEQNRARLRFYERFGAFPLLNTRYETPVNPSDSCAPYLVCDFLGKEGTMSSDRACRIIRALLERKYPDYCPEEYIREVVNSVTDDPVVLRPPRYIRKKEPIPSVPGAPVIRMIVNDRHAIHHVHERGYVESPVRIASIYRELMASGCFREVPAERFSERHILEVHDAGYVKYFKRICEQLPAGKSVYPYVFPIRNAARPPADDSVRAGYYCMDTFTPLNKNAYLAARRAVDCALTGAVHILGGEKAVYALVRPPGHHAERKVFGGFCYFNSGAVAAHYLSRYGRVAMLDIDYHHGNGQQDIFYARPDVLTVSIHGHPSFAYPYFSGYADERGEGSAVGTNINFPLKETTGGEEYRNILAKALRRIRLFKPSFLVVLLGLDTAQGDPTGTWSLRAGDFQKNGEMIGSMRIPLLLVQEGGYKNRILGQNARAFFNGLMNTLYQKEK
;
A
#
# COMPACT_ATOMS: atom_id res chain seq x y z
N MET A 1 7.52 -13.71 8.53
CA MET A 1 7.43 -12.43 7.81
C MET A 1 6.05 -11.86 8.08
N PHE A 2 5.98 -10.61 8.53
CA PHE A 2 4.74 -9.92 8.88
C PHE A 2 4.67 -8.58 8.16
N VAL A 3 3.47 -8.05 8.01
CA VAL A 3 3.19 -6.73 7.42
C VAL A 3 2.57 -5.87 8.51
N ILE A 4 2.89 -4.59 8.55
CA ILE A 4 2.23 -3.66 9.47
C ILE A 4 1.17 -2.88 8.70
N ARG A 5 -0.10 -3.23 8.89
CA ARG A 5 -1.25 -2.53 8.31
C ARG A 5 -1.64 -1.33 9.14
N ARG A 6 -2.17 -0.32 8.45
CA ARG A 6 -2.79 0.85 9.07
C ARG A 6 -4.31 0.71 9.03
N ILE A 7 -4.95 0.68 10.19
CA ILE A 7 -6.39 0.54 10.36
C ILE A 7 -6.95 1.82 10.98
N GLY A 8 -7.85 2.49 10.25
CA GLY A 8 -8.50 3.73 10.68
C GLY A 8 -9.98 3.59 11.03
N ASP A 9 -10.60 2.45 10.73
CA ASP A 9 -11.98 2.07 11.07
C ASP A 9 -12.10 0.53 11.07
N ASP A 10 -13.25 -0.02 11.47
CA ASP A 10 -13.53 -1.47 11.51
C ASP A 10 -14.63 -1.89 10.52
N ILE A 11 -14.86 -1.09 9.47
CA ILE A 11 -16.00 -1.28 8.55
C ILE A 11 -15.81 -2.57 7.75
N MET A 12 -14.57 -2.80 7.29
CA MET A 12 -14.23 -3.98 6.50
C MET A 12 -14.11 -5.23 7.38
N PRO A 13 -14.58 -6.41 6.93
CA PRO A 13 -14.47 -7.64 7.72
C PRO A 13 -13.05 -7.97 8.20
N ALA A 14 -12.05 -7.74 7.34
CA ALA A 14 -10.65 -7.98 7.67
C ALA A 14 -10.07 -6.99 8.71
N ASP A 15 -10.55 -5.74 8.72
CA ASP A 15 -10.18 -4.77 9.75
C ASP A 15 -10.89 -5.08 11.07
N ARG A 16 -12.16 -5.46 11.01
CA ARG A 16 -12.93 -5.88 12.19
C ARG A 16 -12.31 -7.08 12.90
N ASP A 17 -11.93 -8.10 12.15
CA ASP A 17 -11.25 -9.28 12.71
C ASP A 17 -9.91 -8.91 13.36
N ALA A 18 -9.12 -8.05 12.71
CA ALA A 18 -7.87 -7.57 13.28
C ALA A 18 -8.09 -6.75 14.56
N VAL A 19 -9.11 -5.88 14.60
CA VAL A 19 -9.48 -5.11 15.80
C VAL A 19 -9.87 -6.05 16.93
N LEU A 20 -10.67 -7.09 16.69
CA LEU A 20 -11.04 -8.07 17.71
C LEU A 20 -9.80 -8.78 18.29
N GLN A 21 -8.87 -9.21 17.43
CA GLN A 21 -7.61 -9.81 17.88
C GLN A 21 -6.75 -8.82 18.70
N VAL A 22 -6.77 -7.52 18.37
CA VAL A 22 -6.10 -6.46 19.15
C VAL A 22 -6.70 -6.33 20.54
N LEU A 23 -8.04 -6.36 20.68
CA LEU A 23 -8.69 -6.30 21.99
C LEU A 23 -8.28 -7.48 22.88
N ASP A 24 -8.13 -8.68 22.30
CA ASP A 24 -7.66 -9.86 23.05
C ASP A 24 -6.19 -9.72 23.51
N ILE A 25 -5.33 -9.12 22.69
CA ILE A 25 -3.94 -8.83 23.08
C ILE A 25 -3.93 -7.81 24.23
N LEU A 26 -4.77 -6.77 24.16
CA LEU A 26 -4.90 -5.76 25.21
C LEU A 26 -5.30 -6.39 26.55
N ARG A 27 -6.39 -7.17 26.58
CA ARG A 27 -6.85 -7.86 27.80
C ARG A 27 -5.77 -8.73 28.42
N SER A 28 -4.99 -9.41 27.58
CA SER A 28 -3.91 -10.27 28.04
C SER A 28 -2.72 -9.49 28.62
N HIS A 29 -2.36 -8.35 28.02
CA HIS A 29 -1.18 -7.57 28.43
C HIS A 29 -1.45 -6.56 29.54
N PHE A 30 -2.68 -6.07 29.66
CA PHE A 30 -3.05 -4.99 30.56
C PHE A 30 -4.32 -5.37 31.34
N PRO A 31 -4.23 -6.36 32.26
CA PRO A 31 -5.39 -6.86 33.00
C PRO A 31 -6.05 -5.80 33.90
N ASP A 32 -5.32 -4.75 34.27
CA ASP A 32 -5.79 -3.67 35.12
C ASP A 32 -6.54 -2.56 34.36
N VAL A 33 -6.57 -2.62 33.02
CA VAL A 33 -7.31 -1.66 32.20
C VAL A 33 -8.79 -2.03 32.23
N ASP A 34 -9.65 -1.06 32.56
CA ASP A 34 -11.11 -1.22 32.54
C ASP A 34 -11.58 -1.73 31.16
N GLU A 35 -12.33 -2.84 31.17
CA GLU A 35 -12.92 -3.46 29.98
C GLU A 35 -13.72 -2.45 29.15
N LYS A 36 -14.38 -1.47 29.78
CA LYS A 36 -15.08 -0.40 29.06
C LYS A 36 -14.15 0.39 28.15
N LYS A 37 -12.94 0.74 28.62
CA LYS A 37 -11.94 1.47 27.82
C LYS A 37 -11.43 0.63 26.65
N ILE A 38 -11.27 -0.68 26.84
CA ILE A 38 -10.88 -1.60 25.76
C ILE A 38 -11.97 -1.62 24.68
N LEU A 39 -13.24 -1.72 25.08
CA LEU A 39 -14.39 -1.76 24.17
C LEU A 39 -14.68 -0.42 23.46
N GLU A 40 -14.08 0.69 23.91
CA GLU A 40 -14.18 2.00 23.23
C GLU A 40 -13.29 2.13 22.00
N ILE A 41 -12.23 1.32 21.86
CA ILE A 41 -11.25 1.44 20.75
C ILE A 41 -11.92 1.42 19.36
N PRO A 42 -12.86 0.52 19.04
CA PRO A 42 -13.57 0.55 17.76
C PRO A 42 -14.30 1.87 17.49
N GLU A 43 -14.85 2.51 18.52
CA GLU A 43 -15.53 3.81 18.41
C GLU A 43 -14.53 4.97 18.28
N GLN A 44 -13.38 4.88 18.97
CA GLN A 44 -12.29 5.86 18.83
C GLN A 44 -11.75 5.94 17.39
N LEU A 45 -11.67 4.81 16.69
CA LEU A 45 -11.25 4.77 15.29
C LEU A 45 -12.20 5.58 14.38
N LYS A 46 -13.52 5.47 14.63
CA LYS A 46 -14.56 6.06 13.78
C LYS A 46 -14.86 7.53 14.10
N ASN A 47 -14.67 7.94 15.34
CA ASN A 47 -15.26 9.17 15.86
C ASN A 47 -14.23 10.18 16.39
N PRO A 48 -13.37 10.73 15.51
CA PRO A 48 -12.27 11.59 15.93
C PRO A 48 -12.73 12.91 16.57
N LEU A 49 -13.96 13.36 16.27
CA LEU A 49 -14.53 14.57 16.86
C LEU A 49 -14.89 14.37 18.34
N LYS A 50 -15.49 13.21 18.68
CA LYS A 50 -15.85 12.87 20.06
C LYS A 50 -14.62 12.83 20.96
N TYR A 51 -13.56 12.15 20.50
CA TYR A 51 -12.34 11.93 21.30
C TYR A 51 -11.28 13.03 21.11
N ARG A 52 -11.51 13.98 20.19
CA ARG A 52 -10.56 15.05 19.85
C ARG A 52 -9.16 14.54 19.44
N PHE A 53 -9.14 13.32 18.90
CA PHE A 53 -7.97 12.62 18.35
C PHE A 53 -8.39 11.84 17.12
N ARG A 54 -7.54 11.85 16.09
CA ARG A 54 -7.61 10.84 15.04
C ARG A 54 -6.86 9.59 15.49
N THR A 55 -7.59 8.54 15.82
CA THR A 55 -7.01 7.27 16.24
C THR A 55 -6.65 6.40 15.04
N THR A 56 -5.56 5.65 15.13
CA THR A 56 -5.08 4.72 14.10
C THR A 56 -4.42 3.52 14.77
N LEU A 57 -4.82 2.33 14.36
CA LEU A 57 -4.16 1.09 14.74
C LEU A 57 -3.11 0.71 13.71
N LEU A 58 -1.90 0.44 14.17
CA LEU A 58 -0.83 -0.17 13.39
C LEU A 58 -0.76 -1.64 13.78
N VAL A 59 -1.16 -2.53 12.89
CA VAL A 59 -1.33 -3.96 13.19
C VAL A 59 -0.29 -4.78 12.45
N ALA A 60 0.62 -5.42 13.19
CA ALA A 60 1.56 -6.39 12.65
C ALA A 60 0.84 -7.73 12.45
N GLU A 61 0.61 -8.13 11.21
CA GLU A 61 -0.09 -9.37 10.86
C GLU A 61 0.77 -10.31 10.02
N ASN A 62 0.54 -11.60 10.16
CA ASN A 62 1.13 -12.59 9.27
C ASN A 62 0.27 -12.79 8.00
N ARG A 63 0.74 -13.63 7.07
CA ARG A 63 0.06 -13.93 5.81
C ARG A 63 -1.33 -14.60 5.97
N SER A 64 -1.67 -15.12 7.15
CA SER A 64 -2.97 -15.72 7.42
C SER A 64 -3.96 -14.74 8.07
N GLY A 65 -3.60 -13.45 8.20
CA GLY A 65 -4.43 -12.45 8.89
C GLY A 65 -4.37 -12.55 10.42
N ARG A 66 -3.44 -13.33 10.98
CA ARG A 66 -3.26 -13.41 12.44
C ARG A 66 -2.42 -12.22 12.90
N VAL A 67 -2.97 -11.45 13.83
CA VAL A 67 -2.30 -10.32 14.47
C VAL A 67 -1.22 -10.85 15.42
N LEU A 68 0.02 -10.41 15.22
CA LEU A 68 1.18 -10.74 16.04
C LEU A 68 1.49 -9.64 17.06
N GLY A 69 1.04 -8.41 16.81
CA GLY A 69 1.20 -7.26 17.68
C GLY A 69 0.56 -6.02 17.09
N PHE A 70 0.46 -4.96 17.88
CA PHE A 70 -0.13 -3.70 17.45
C PHE A 70 0.47 -2.50 18.16
N ALA A 71 0.25 -1.32 17.59
CA ALA A 71 0.42 -0.02 18.23
C ALA A 71 -0.84 0.84 18.01
N LEU A 72 -1.33 1.52 19.06
CA LEU A 72 -2.47 2.42 19.01
C LEU A 72 -1.97 3.87 19.06
N LEU A 73 -2.12 4.58 17.95
CA LEU A 73 -1.63 5.94 17.77
C LEU A 73 -2.80 6.94 17.71
N MET A 74 -2.70 8.02 18.47
CA MET A 74 -3.71 9.09 18.54
C MET A 74 -3.11 10.41 18.07
N TYR A 75 -3.66 11.03 17.02
CA TYR A 75 -3.16 12.29 16.47
C TYR A 75 -4.09 13.47 16.79
N ALA A 76 -3.56 14.47 17.50
CA ALA A 76 -4.25 15.73 17.76
C ALA A 76 -3.89 16.74 16.65
N SER A 77 -4.77 16.90 15.66
CA SER A 77 -4.52 17.72 14.47
C SER A 77 -4.40 19.22 14.77
N ASP A 78 -5.05 19.70 15.82
CA ASP A 78 -5.04 21.10 16.26
C ASP A 78 -3.70 21.52 16.86
N LEU A 79 -3.03 20.60 17.58
CA LEU A 79 -1.73 20.84 18.21
C LEU A 79 -0.56 20.15 17.48
N LYS A 80 -0.87 19.33 16.46
CA LYS A 80 0.08 18.57 15.64
C LYS A 80 1.03 17.70 16.46
N PHE A 81 0.51 16.89 17.37
CA PHE A 81 1.30 15.86 18.06
C PHE A 81 0.62 14.49 17.97
N CYS A 82 1.41 13.43 18.10
CA CYS A 82 0.91 12.07 18.25
C CYS A 82 1.11 11.59 19.68
N TYR A 83 0.16 10.82 20.19
CA TYR A 83 0.27 10.07 21.44
C TYR A 83 0.20 8.57 21.13
N LEU A 84 1.21 7.81 21.54
CA LEU A 84 1.24 6.35 21.45
C LEU A 84 0.69 5.78 22.76
N ASP A 85 -0.56 5.33 22.71
CA ASP A 85 -1.29 4.87 23.89
C ASP A 85 -0.88 3.45 24.29
N TYR A 86 -0.84 2.55 23.30
CA TYR A 86 -0.44 1.17 23.52
C TYR A 86 0.52 0.70 22.44
N ILE A 87 1.48 -0.15 22.84
CA ILE A 87 2.27 -0.98 21.94
C ILE A 87 2.47 -2.34 22.60
N ALA A 88 2.03 -3.41 21.94
CA ALA A 88 2.10 -4.76 22.49
C ALA A 88 2.23 -5.81 21.40
N THR A 89 2.85 -6.93 21.75
CA THR A 89 2.99 -8.12 20.90
C THR A 89 2.37 -9.30 21.61
N ARG A 90 1.70 -10.20 20.89
CA ARG A 90 1.14 -11.43 21.47
C ARG A 90 2.16 -12.18 22.34
N LYS A 91 1.74 -12.63 23.53
CA LYS A 91 2.58 -13.41 24.46
C LYS A 91 3.08 -14.72 23.89
N ASP A 92 2.34 -15.34 22.97
CA ASP A 92 2.67 -16.63 22.35
C ASP A 92 3.52 -16.50 21.07
N VAL A 93 4.02 -15.29 20.79
CA VAL A 93 4.90 -15.01 19.64
C VAL A 93 6.27 -14.59 20.16
N ILE A 94 7.34 -15.16 19.59
CA ILE A 94 8.70 -14.66 19.85
C ILE A 94 8.79 -13.25 19.27
N ALA A 95 8.85 -12.24 20.14
CA ALA A 95 8.73 -10.82 19.81
C ALA A 95 9.92 -10.22 19.03
N GLY A 96 10.82 -11.05 18.48
CA GLY A 96 12.05 -10.62 17.81
C GLY A 96 11.79 -9.63 16.68
N GLY A 97 11.99 -8.34 16.95
CA GLY A 97 11.88 -7.24 15.99
C GLY A 97 10.47 -6.65 15.79
N ILE A 98 9.39 -7.31 16.20
CA ILE A 98 8.01 -6.83 15.96
C ILE A 98 7.77 -5.49 16.65
N GLY A 99 8.12 -5.37 17.94
CA GLY A 99 7.97 -4.12 18.70
C GLY A 99 8.77 -2.97 18.09
N SER A 100 10.01 -3.24 17.66
CA SER A 100 10.84 -2.23 16.97
C SER A 100 10.19 -1.76 15.67
N SER A 101 9.71 -2.69 14.82
CA SER A 101 9.05 -2.32 13.56
C SER A 101 7.73 -1.56 13.78
N LEU A 102 6.94 -1.92 14.80
CA LEU A 102 5.72 -1.19 15.16
C LEU A 102 6.04 0.24 15.62
N TYR A 103 7.06 0.41 16.47
CA TYR A 103 7.48 1.73 16.93
C TYR A 103 8.05 2.59 15.78
N GLU A 104 8.88 2.01 14.91
CA GLU A 104 9.35 2.71 13.70
C GLU A 104 8.21 3.13 12.78
N ARG A 105 7.21 2.25 12.58
CA ARG A 105 6.01 2.60 11.80
C ARG A 105 5.23 3.73 12.46
N ALA A 106 5.09 3.74 13.79
CA ALA A 106 4.44 4.83 14.52
C ALA A 106 5.17 6.16 14.34
N ARG A 107 6.51 6.16 14.38
CA ARG A 107 7.33 7.35 14.09
C ARG A 107 7.12 7.85 12.66
N ASN A 108 7.11 6.94 11.67
CA ASN A 108 6.88 7.30 10.28
C ASN A 108 5.48 7.89 10.06
N GLU A 109 4.45 7.29 10.66
CA GLU A 109 3.08 7.81 10.62
C GLU A 109 3.00 9.20 11.25
N ALA A 110 3.65 9.42 12.39
CA ALA A 110 3.71 10.74 13.04
C ALA A 110 4.40 11.78 12.14
N LEU A 111 5.47 11.42 11.44
CA LEU A 111 6.15 12.29 10.47
C LEU A 111 5.25 12.61 9.27
N ASP A 112 4.54 11.62 8.73
CA ASP A 112 3.59 11.81 7.62
C ASP A 112 2.42 12.73 7.98
N LEU A 113 1.96 12.67 9.24
CA LEU A 113 0.95 13.58 9.80
C LEU A 113 1.51 14.97 10.14
N GLY A 114 2.82 15.19 9.94
CA GLY A 114 3.48 16.46 10.25
C GLY A 114 3.53 16.76 11.73
N ALA A 115 3.56 15.74 12.59
CA ALA A 115 3.63 15.90 14.02
C ALA A 115 4.95 16.54 14.47
N THR A 116 4.90 17.29 15.58
CA THR A 116 6.08 17.87 16.22
C THR A 116 6.82 16.91 17.14
N GLY A 117 6.11 15.91 17.65
CA GLY A 117 6.68 14.84 18.45
C GLY A 117 5.70 13.68 18.61
N LEU A 118 6.24 12.54 19.01
CA LEU A 118 5.51 11.36 19.46
C LEU A 118 5.67 11.25 20.98
N PHE A 119 4.55 11.35 21.69
CA PHE A 119 4.47 11.32 23.14
C PHE A 119 3.87 10.00 23.62
N PHE A 120 4.27 9.53 24.79
CA PHE A 120 3.68 8.35 25.42
C PHE A 120 4.06 8.28 26.90
N GLU A 121 3.32 7.49 27.66
CA GLU A 121 3.60 7.26 29.08
C GLU A 121 4.47 6.02 29.27
N CYS A 122 5.44 6.11 30.17
CA CYS A 122 6.22 4.96 30.61
C CYS A 122 6.41 5.03 32.12
N LEU A 123 6.15 3.92 32.81
CA LEU A 123 6.31 3.84 34.25
C LEU A 123 7.78 4.11 34.67
N PRO A 124 8.02 4.71 35.86
CA PRO A 124 9.35 5.09 36.29
C PRO A 124 10.31 3.93 36.52
N ASP A 125 11.60 4.17 36.24
CA ASP A 125 12.72 3.31 36.60
C ASP A 125 13.39 3.70 37.93
N ASP A 126 12.87 4.74 38.59
CA ASP A 126 13.32 5.24 39.88
C ASP A 126 12.58 4.53 41.04
N PRO A 127 13.30 3.82 41.93
CA PRO A 127 12.69 3.18 43.10
C PRO A 127 12.03 4.16 44.08
N ALA A 128 12.36 5.46 44.03
CA ALA A 128 11.68 6.47 44.84
C ALA A 128 10.27 6.80 44.32
N LEU A 129 10.00 6.57 43.03
CA LEU A 129 8.72 6.84 42.38
C LEU A 129 7.88 5.58 42.17
N CYS A 130 8.52 4.42 42.11
CA CYS A 130 7.85 3.13 41.89
C CYS A 130 8.39 2.07 42.85
N THR A 131 7.53 1.59 43.77
CA THR A 131 7.95 0.75 44.90
C THR A 131 7.99 -0.76 44.60
N ASP A 132 7.39 -1.22 43.49
CA ASP A 132 7.40 -2.63 43.08
C ASP A 132 8.75 -3.02 42.42
N PRO A 133 9.57 -3.88 43.06
CA PRO A 133 10.87 -4.28 42.52
C PRO A 133 10.78 -5.05 41.20
N GLN A 134 9.73 -5.84 40.98
CA GLN A 134 9.59 -6.64 39.75
C GLN A 134 9.15 -5.76 38.57
N GLY A 135 8.26 -4.80 38.83
CA GLY A 135 7.88 -3.74 37.88
C GLY A 135 9.06 -2.86 37.46
N LEU A 136 9.96 -2.50 38.38
CA LEU A 136 11.13 -1.66 38.08
C LEU A 136 12.04 -2.26 36.99
N GLU A 137 12.28 -3.58 37.01
CA GLU A 137 13.10 -4.23 35.98
C GLU A 137 12.44 -4.12 34.59
N GLN A 138 11.12 -4.31 34.52
CA GLN A 138 10.35 -4.16 33.29
C GLN A 138 10.34 -2.70 32.79
N ASN A 139 10.22 -1.73 33.70
CA ASN A 139 10.23 -0.31 33.38
C ASN A 139 11.59 0.11 32.78
N ARG A 140 12.70 -0.37 33.37
CA ARG A 140 14.05 -0.19 32.83
C ARG A 140 14.19 -0.78 31.43
N ALA A 141 13.63 -1.97 31.19
CA ALA A 141 13.66 -2.60 29.87
C ALA A 141 12.86 -1.80 28.83
N ARG A 142 11.68 -1.27 29.20
CA ARG A 142 10.85 -0.41 28.34
C ARG A 142 11.55 0.91 28.00
N LEU A 143 12.07 1.62 29.00
CA LEU A 143 12.83 2.87 28.76
C LEU A 143 14.07 2.61 27.90
N ARG A 144 14.83 1.54 28.17
CA ARG A 144 15.95 1.12 27.32
C ARG A 144 15.52 0.85 25.87
N PHE A 145 14.35 0.25 25.66
CA PHE A 145 13.82 0.02 24.32
C PHE A 145 13.63 1.34 23.56
N TYR A 146 13.01 2.34 24.20
CA TYR A 146 12.69 3.64 23.60
C TYR A 146 13.89 4.57 23.45
N GLU A 147 14.86 4.55 24.38
CA GLU A 147 16.07 5.37 24.30
C GLU A 147 16.87 5.09 23.02
N ARG A 148 16.84 3.86 22.49
CA ARG A 148 17.48 3.50 21.21
C ARG A 148 16.92 4.26 20.01
N PHE A 149 15.68 4.75 20.10
CA PHE A 149 15.04 5.56 19.06
C PHE A 149 15.15 7.06 19.32
N GLY A 150 15.81 7.47 20.40
CA GLY A 150 15.93 8.88 20.79
C GLY A 150 14.72 9.43 21.53
N ALA A 151 13.92 8.55 22.16
CA ALA A 151 12.78 8.94 22.97
C ALA A 151 13.14 8.94 24.46
N PHE A 152 12.88 10.05 25.16
CA PHE A 152 13.33 10.27 26.54
C PHE A 152 12.23 10.94 27.40
N PRO A 153 12.19 10.70 28.72
CA PRO A 153 11.32 11.43 29.63
C PRO A 153 11.53 12.95 29.57
N LEU A 154 10.45 13.72 29.63
CA LEU A 154 10.50 15.16 29.89
C LEU A 154 10.84 15.40 31.36
N LEU A 155 11.84 16.25 31.61
CA LEU A 155 12.22 16.65 32.96
C LEU A 155 11.38 17.85 33.43
N ASN A 156 11.30 18.00 34.76
CA ASN A 156 10.68 19.17 35.40
C ASN A 156 9.22 19.38 34.98
N THR A 157 8.44 18.29 34.84
CA THR A 157 7.02 18.36 34.46
C THR A 157 6.05 17.88 35.54
N ARG A 158 6.56 17.39 36.68
CA ARG A 158 5.77 16.78 37.78
C ARG A 158 4.73 15.76 37.31
N TYR A 159 4.85 15.25 36.08
CA TYR A 159 3.90 14.34 35.46
C TYR A 159 3.89 12.99 36.20
N GLU A 160 5.04 12.64 36.76
CA GLU A 160 5.28 11.50 37.65
C GLU A 160 4.69 11.68 39.06
N THR A 161 3.88 12.71 39.30
CA THR A 161 3.15 12.88 40.57
C THR A 161 1.87 12.05 40.54
N PRO A 162 1.60 11.21 41.56
CA PRO A 162 0.34 10.47 41.70
C PRO A 162 -0.89 11.37 41.65
N VAL A 163 -1.88 11.00 40.84
CA VAL A 163 -3.18 11.68 40.85
C VAL A 163 -3.95 11.31 42.12
N ASN A 164 -3.97 10.02 42.47
CA ASN A 164 -4.49 9.56 43.75
C ASN A 164 -3.32 9.27 44.70
N PRO A 165 -3.38 9.70 45.97
CA PRO A 165 -2.32 9.43 46.95
C PRO A 165 -2.03 7.94 47.20
N SER A 166 -2.95 7.06 46.83
CA SER A 166 -2.79 5.61 46.89
C SER A 166 -1.96 5.02 45.74
N ASP A 167 -1.74 5.77 44.67
CA ASP A 167 -0.98 5.29 43.51
C ASP A 167 0.52 5.37 43.80
N SER A 168 1.22 4.26 43.59
CA SER A 168 2.64 4.14 43.96
C SER A 168 3.58 4.03 42.76
N CYS A 169 3.16 4.47 41.57
CA CYS A 169 3.96 4.38 40.33
C CYS A 169 3.37 5.26 39.19
N ALA A 170 3.24 6.58 39.39
CA ALA A 170 2.77 7.48 38.32
C ALA A 170 3.79 7.59 37.18
N PRO A 171 3.36 7.64 35.90
CA PRO A 171 4.25 7.50 34.75
C PRO A 171 5.12 8.75 34.50
N TYR A 172 6.22 8.58 33.78
CA TYR A 172 6.86 9.68 33.06
C TYR A 172 6.11 9.96 31.76
N LEU A 173 6.07 11.23 31.35
CA LEU A 173 5.77 11.59 29.97
C LEU A 173 7.05 11.54 29.12
N VAL A 174 7.10 10.59 28.18
CA VAL A 174 8.22 10.39 27.25
C VAL A 174 7.94 11.10 25.93
N CYS A 175 8.97 11.69 25.34
CA CYS A 175 8.89 12.40 24.06
C CYS A 175 9.97 11.91 23.08
N ASP A 176 9.56 11.65 21.84
CA ASP A 176 10.40 11.43 20.66
C ASP A 176 10.19 12.60 19.67
N PHE A 177 11.22 13.40 19.42
CA PHE A 177 11.18 14.52 18.47
C PHE A 177 11.34 14.09 16.99
N LEU A 178 11.21 12.79 16.70
CA LEU A 178 11.15 12.21 15.36
C LEU A 178 12.41 12.53 14.52
N GLY A 179 13.58 12.54 15.17
CA GLY A 179 14.87 12.79 14.54
C GLY A 179 15.18 14.27 14.21
N LYS A 180 14.34 15.21 14.64
CA LYS A 180 14.64 16.66 14.59
C LYS A 180 15.58 17.02 15.75
N GLU A 181 16.34 18.12 15.63
CA GLU A 181 17.25 18.63 16.69
C GLU A 181 16.54 19.07 18.00
N GLY A 182 15.25 18.78 18.14
CA GLY A 182 14.66 18.43 19.43
C GLY A 182 14.55 19.56 20.44
N THR A 183 14.05 20.71 20.02
CA THR A 183 13.60 21.76 20.94
C THR A 183 12.10 21.99 20.77
N MET A 184 11.40 22.10 21.89
CA MET A 184 9.99 22.47 21.96
C MET A 184 9.85 23.54 23.03
N SER A 185 9.12 24.61 22.71
CA SER A 185 8.91 25.67 23.69
C SER A 185 8.06 25.18 24.86
N SER A 186 8.28 25.79 26.03
CA SER A 186 7.45 25.54 27.23
C SER A 186 5.96 25.74 26.95
N ASP A 187 5.57 26.84 26.28
CA ASP A 187 4.17 27.11 25.88
C ASP A 187 3.55 25.93 25.11
N ARG A 188 4.29 25.40 24.13
CA ARG A 188 3.80 24.29 23.32
C ARG A 188 3.69 23.01 24.14
N ALA A 189 4.69 22.74 24.99
CA ALA A 189 4.69 21.58 25.89
C ALA A 189 3.48 21.63 26.83
N CYS A 190 3.24 22.78 27.47
CA CYS A 190 2.10 23.03 28.34
C CYS A 190 0.77 22.76 27.63
N ARG A 191 0.61 23.25 26.40
CA ARG A 191 -0.60 23.01 25.59
C ARG A 191 -0.80 21.53 25.25
N ILE A 192 0.28 20.81 24.94
CA ILE A 192 0.24 19.37 24.65
C ILE A 192 -0.10 18.56 25.91
N ILE A 193 0.58 18.83 27.03
CA ILE A 193 0.38 18.15 28.31
C ILE A 193 -1.06 18.35 28.79
N ARG A 194 -1.53 19.61 28.79
CA ARG A 194 -2.92 19.92 29.13
C ARG A 194 -3.90 19.17 28.24
N ALA A 195 -3.71 19.24 26.92
CA ALA A 195 -4.60 18.55 25.98
C ALA A 195 -4.57 17.04 26.15
N LEU A 196 -3.43 16.45 26.50
CA LEU A 196 -3.31 15.02 26.77
C LEU A 196 -4.14 14.64 28.01
N LEU A 197 -3.89 15.30 29.15
CA LEU A 197 -4.60 15.01 30.40
C LEU A 197 -6.11 15.24 30.27
N GLU A 198 -6.54 16.36 29.67
CA GLU A 198 -7.97 16.69 29.50
C GLU A 198 -8.70 15.72 28.54
N ARG A 199 -8.05 15.29 27.44
CA ARG A 199 -8.73 14.48 26.42
C ARG A 199 -8.65 12.99 26.70
N LYS A 200 -7.52 12.50 27.23
CA LYS A 200 -7.28 11.08 27.47
C LYS A 200 -7.79 10.63 28.83
N TYR A 201 -7.76 11.52 29.81
CA TYR A 201 -8.07 11.23 31.21
C TYR A 201 -9.13 12.19 31.82
N PRO A 202 -10.25 12.48 31.13
CA PRO A 202 -11.21 13.50 31.56
C PRO A 202 -11.82 13.23 32.94
N ASP A 203 -12.05 11.95 33.28
CA ASP A 203 -12.65 11.55 34.56
C ASP A 203 -11.61 11.19 35.64
N TYR A 204 -10.32 11.13 35.28
CA TYR A 204 -9.25 10.70 36.19
C TYR A 204 -8.42 11.88 36.70
N CYS A 205 -8.09 12.84 35.83
CA CYS A 205 -7.24 13.98 36.18
C CYS A 205 -8.07 15.23 36.52
N PRO A 206 -8.18 15.64 37.80
CA PRO A 206 -8.89 16.86 38.16
C PRO A 206 -8.13 18.12 37.68
N GLU A 207 -8.85 19.23 37.50
CA GLU A 207 -8.26 20.48 37.00
C GLU A 207 -7.10 21.01 37.87
N GLU A 208 -7.12 20.74 39.18
CA GLU A 208 -6.03 21.11 40.10
C GLU A 208 -4.73 20.38 39.76
N TYR A 209 -4.80 19.07 39.50
CA TYR A 209 -3.66 18.26 39.06
C TYR A 209 -3.13 18.75 37.71
N ILE A 210 -4.02 19.00 36.76
CA ILE A 210 -3.65 19.50 35.43
C ILE A 210 -2.89 20.84 35.55
N ARG A 211 -3.36 21.75 36.41
CA ARG A 211 -2.66 23.02 36.67
C ARG A 211 -1.30 22.79 37.34
N GLU A 212 -1.18 21.88 38.30
CA GLU A 212 0.10 21.59 38.94
C GLU A 212 1.15 21.11 37.93
N VAL A 213 0.80 20.10 37.12
CA VAL A 213 1.69 19.54 36.09
C VAL A 213 2.06 20.63 35.08
N VAL A 214 1.09 21.37 34.55
CA VAL A 214 1.34 22.42 33.55
C VAL A 214 2.19 23.56 34.11
N ASN A 215 1.94 24.02 35.34
CA ASN A 215 2.70 25.10 35.96
C ASN A 215 4.12 24.69 36.35
N SER A 216 4.39 23.39 36.50
CA SER A 216 5.73 22.91 36.81
C SER A 216 6.69 22.99 35.63
N VAL A 217 6.18 23.07 34.39
CA VAL A 217 6.98 23.15 33.16
C VAL A 217 7.58 24.54 33.02
N THR A 218 8.77 24.73 33.59
CA THR A 218 9.47 26.03 33.59
C THR A 218 10.59 26.16 32.56
N ASP A 219 11.14 25.04 32.07
CA ASP A 219 12.25 25.05 31.13
C ASP A 219 11.80 25.46 29.73
N ASP A 220 12.50 26.43 29.11
CA ASP A 220 12.27 26.85 27.73
C ASP A 220 13.61 26.95 26.95
N PRO A 221 13.86 26.07 25.96
CA PRO A 221 13.04 24.93 25.55
C PRO A 221 12.98 23.83 26.63
N VAL A 222 11.95 22.97 26.56
CA VAL A 222 11.83 21.84 27.49
C VAL A 222 13.03 20.90 27.41
N VAL A 223 13.41 20.34 28.55
CA VAL A 223 14.60 19.48 28.68
C VAL A 223 14.19 18.01 28.74
N LEU A 224 14.92 17.17 27.99
CA LEU A 224 14.79 15.73 28.04
C LEU A 224 15.83 15.12 28.99
N ARG A 225 15.45 14.02 29.63
CA ARG A 225 16.36 13.25 30.47
C ARG A 225 17.56 12.76 29.63
N PRO A 226 18.80 12.91 30.13
CA PRO A 226 19.97 12.34 29.45
C PRO A 226 19.86 10.82 29.25
N PRO A 227 20.49 10.26 28.20
CA PRO A 227 20.46 8.83 27.97
C PRO A 227 21.08 8.05 29.14
N ARG A 228 20.38 7.02 29.63
CA ARG A 228 20.82 6.23 30.79
C ARG A 228 21.28 4.84 30.39
N TYR A 229 20.66 4.25 29.37
CA TYR A 229 20.87 2.84 28.99
C TYR A 229 21.66 2.65 27.70
N ILE A 230 21.78 3.69 26.88
CA ILE A 230 22.57 3.64 25.64
C ILE A 230 23.96 4.28 25.86
N ARG A 231 25.03 3.54 25.52
CA ARG A 231 26.42 4.00 25.68
C ARG A 231 26.96 4.78 24.46
N LYS A 232 26.36 4.57 23.30
CA LYS A 232 26.68 5.25 22.04
C LYS A 232 25.35 5.62 21.38
N LYS A 233 25.22 6.85 20.89
CA LYS A 233 24.04 7.30 20.14
C LYS A 233 23.99 6.42 18.88
N GLU A 234 23.18 5.36 18.88
CA GLU A 234 22.87 4.66 17.62
C GLU A 234 22.27 5.71 16.67
N PRO A 235 22.53 5.62 15.36
CA PRO A 235 21.94 6.55 14.41
C PRO A 235 20.42 6.48 14.58
N ILE A 236 19.84 7.54 15.16
CA ILE A 236 18.39 7.70 15.25
C ILE A 236 17.92 7.58 13.80
N PRO A 237 16.99 6.65 13.46
CA PRO A 237 16.51 6.53 12.10
C PRO A 237 16.07 7.92 11.64
N SER A 238 16.73 8.42 10.59
CA SER A 238 16.62 9.81 10.17
C SER A 238 15.18 10.12 9.78
N VAL A 239 14.82 11.42 9.81
CA VAL A 239 13.68 11.93 9.05
C VAL A 239 13.72 11.28 7.66
N PRO A 240 12.62 10.69 7.15
CA PRO A 240 12.58 10.13 5.81
C PRO A 240 13.17 11.15 4.84
N GLY A 241 14.08 10.69 3.97
CA GLY A 241 14.57 11.51 2.88
C GLY A 241 13.42 12.00 1.99
N ALA A 242 13.75 12.69 0.89
CA ALA A 242 12.76 13.01 -0.14
C ALA A 242 11.89 11.76 -0.43
N PRO A 243 10.56 11.91 -0.58
CA PRO A 243 9.68 10.76 -0.76
C PRO A 243 10.16 9.90 -1.93
N VAL A 244 10.18 8.58 -1.73
CA VAL A 244 10.69 7.61 -2.69
C VAL A 244 9.58 6.61 -3.01
N ILE A 245 9.37 6.32 -4.29
CA ILE A 245 8.47 5.23 -4.71
C ILE A 245 9.22 3.91 -4.61
N ARG A 246 8.63 2.93 -3.92
CA ARG A 246 9.13 1.56 -3.95
C ARG A 246 8.88 0.95 -5.32
N MET A 247 9.92 0.42 -5.95
CA MET A 247 9.82 -0.29 -7.22
C MET A 247 10.12 -1.76 -7.02
N ILE A 248 9.24 -2.63 -7.51
CA ILE A 248 9.42 -4.07 -7.49
C ILE A 248 9.63 -4.50 -8.93
N VAL A 249 10.81 -5.03 -9.24
CA VAL A 249 11.17 -5.47 -10.59
C VAL A 249 10.97 -6.99 -10.69
N ASN A 250 10.34 -7.44 -11.76
CA ASN A 250 10.26 -8.87 -12.06
C ASN A 250 11.66 -9.40 -12.44
N ASP A 251 12.39 -9.92 -11.46
CA ASP A 251 13.74 -10.51 -11.60
C ASP A 251 13.82 -11.75 -12.53
N ARG A 252 12.68 -12.30 -12.95
CA ARG A 252 12.57 -13.39 -13.94
C ARG A 252 11.92 -12.92 -15.24
N HIS A 253 11.85 -11.62 -15.52
CA HIS A 253 11.22 -11.17 -16.76
C HIS A 253 12.00 -11.59 -18.00
N ALA A 254 13.33 -11.59 -17.95
CA ALA A 254 14.19 -11.74 -19.13
C ALA A 254 14.22 -13.16 -19.71
N ILE A 255 13.84 -14.19 -18.94
CA ILE A 255 13.84 -15.59 -19.41
C ILE A 255 12.77 -15.82 -20.49
N HIS A 256 11.72 -15.01 -20.52
CA HIS A 256 10.67 -15.07 -21.54
C HIS A 256 11.05 -14.19 -22.74
N HIS A 257 11.90 -14.65 -23.65
CA HIS A 257 12.33 -13.86 -24.80
C HIS A 257 11.95 -14.56 -26.11
N VAL A 258 11.06 -13.94 -26.87
CA VAL A 258 10.60 -14.40 -28.18
C VAL A 258 11.31 -13.58 -29.24
N HIS A 259 12.02 -14.26 -30.16
CA HIS A 259 12.85 -13.63 -31.20
C HIS A 259 12.15 -13.52 -32.56
N GLU A 260 10.84 -13.71 -32.59
CA GLU A 260 10.08 -13.76 -33.83
C GLU A 260 9.77 -12.35 -34.35
N ARG A 261 9.73 -12.23 -35.69
CA ARG A 261 9.50 -10.95 -36.35
C ARG A 261 8.10 -10.44 -36.02
N GLY A 262 8.01 -9.22 -35.51
CA GLY A 262 6.74 -8.58 -35.13
C GLY A 262 6.38 -8.73 -33.65
N TYR A 263 7.09 -9.58 -32.88
CA TYR A 263 6.91 -9.64 -31.43
C TYR A 263 7.62 -8.48 -30.75
N VAL A 264 6.84 -7.50 -30.26
CA VAL A 264 7.37 -6.23 -29.72
C VAL A 264 7.68 -6.29 -28.22
N GLU A 265 7.06 -7.23 -27.49
CA GLU A 265 7.17 -7.36 -26.05
C GLU A 265 8.55 -7.97 -25.68
N SER A 266 9.55 -7.13 -25.41
CA SER A 266 10.94 -7.55 -25.30
C SER A 266 11.59 -7.20 -23.95
N PRO A 267 12.60 -7.97 -23.47
CA PRO A 267 13.24 -7.72 -22.17
C PRO A 267 13.86 -6.31 -22.05
N VAL A 268 14.27 -5.71 -23.16
CA VAL A 268 14.86 -4.36 -23.19
C VAL A 268 13.91 -3.29 -22.66
N ARG A 269 12.58 -3.50 -22.72
CA ARG A 269 11.57 -2.57 -22.19
C ARG A 269 11.79 -2.27 -20.71
N ILE A 270 11.99 -3.33 -19.91
CA ILE A 270 12.22 -3.24 -18.47
C ILE A 270 13.53 -2.53 -18.19
N ALA A 271 14.61 -2.88 -18.90
CA ALA A 271 15.91 -2.24 -18.73
C ALA A 271 15.88 -0.73 -19.07
N SER A 272 15.13 -0.34 -20.11
CA SER A 272 14.95 1.07 -20.51
C SER A 272 14.21 1.88 -19.46
N ILE A 273 13.13 1.33 -18.88
CA ILE A 273 12.37 2.01 -17.82
C ILE A 273 13.21 2.08 -16.54
N TYR A 274 13.75 0.93 -16.10
CA TYR A 274 14.52 0.81 -14.86
C TYR A 274 15.67 1.83 -14.80
N ARG A 275 16.45 1.95 -15.88
CA ARG A 275 17.61 2.85 -15.93
C ARG A 275 17.21 4.31 -15.75
N GLU A 276 16.17 4.76 -16.43
CA GLU A 276 15.69 6.15 -16.35
C GLU A 276 15.09 6.49 -14.99
N LEU A 277 14.33 5.55 -14.40
CA LEU A 277 13.69 5.76 -13.11
C LEU A 277 14.69 5.72 -11.95
N MET A 278 15.61 4.75 -11.93
CA MET A 278 16.63 4.69 -10.87
C MET A 278 17.58 5.90 -10.91
N ALA A 279 17.92 6.38 -12.11
CA ALA A 279 18.75 7.58 -12.27
C ALA A 279 18.08 8.87 -11.75
N SER A 280 16.74 8.89 -11.56
CA SER A 280 16.04 10.07 -11.04
C SER A 280 16.23 10.26 -9.53
N GLY A 281 16.67 9.23 -8.80
CA GLY A 281 16.76 9.25 -7.34
C GLY A 281 15.41 9.20 -6.61
N CYS A 282 14.29 9.08 -7.35
CA CYS A 282 12.94 9.04 -6.79
C CYS A 282 12.45 7.62 -6.50
N PHE A 283 13.27 6.60 -6.77
CA PHE A 283 12.91 5.19 -6.64
C PHE A 283 13.87 4.42 -5.76
N ARG A 284 13.32 3.43 -5.05
CA ARG A 284 14.09 2.42 -4.32
C ARG A 284 13.58 1.04 -4.71
N GLU A 285 14.49 0.21 -5.21
CA GLU A 285 14.17 -1.17 -5.51
C GLU A 285 13.91 -1.97 -4.23
N VAL A 286 12.89 -2.81 -4.28
CA VAL A 286 12.54 -3.79 -3.24
C VAL A 286 12.38 -5.15 -3.91
N PRO A 287 12.95 -6.23 -3.33
CA PRO A 287 12.85 -7.56 -3.92
C PRO A 287 11.39 -8.06 -3.91
N ALA A 288 10.98 -8.70 -5.01
CA ALA A 288 9.69 -9.35 -5.08
C ALA A 288 9.63 -10.57 -4.14
N GLU A 289 8.57 -10.66 -3.35
CA GLU A 289 8.29 -11.81 -2.50
C GLU A 289 7.55 -12.91 -3.26
N ARG A 290 7.71 -14.16 -2.83
CA ARG A 290 6.96 -15.29 -3.39
C ARG A 290 5.62 -15.46 -2.68
N PHE A 291 4.56 -15.59 -3.46
CA PHE A 291 3.20 -15.85 -3.00
C PHE A 291 2.70 -17.25 -3.41
N SER A 292 1.64 -17.68 -2.70
CA SER A 292 0.95 -18.93 -3.00
C SER A 292 0.21 -18.85 -4.33
N GLU A 293 0.21 -19.95 -5.08
CA GLU A 293 -0.54 -20.09 -6.34
C GLU A 293 -2.06 -19.90 -6.14
N ARG A 294 -2.54 -20.03 -4.89
CA ARG A 294 -3.92 -19.74 -4.49
C ARG A 294 -4.40 -18.35 -4.96
N HIS A 295 -3.55 -17.32 -4.90
CA HIS A 295 -3.97 -15.97 -5.30
C HIS A 295 -4.22 -15.85 -6.81
N ILE A 296 -3.50 -16.64 -7.61
CA ILE A 296 -3.77 -16.75 -9.05
C ILE A 296 -5.10 -17.49 -9.25
N LEU A 297 -5.32 -18.60 -8.53
CA LEU A 297 -6.54 -19.43 -8.63
C LEU A 297 -7.82 -18.75 -8.10
N GLU A 298 -7.70 -17.71 -7.28
CA GLU A 298 -8.85 -16.90 -6.84
C GLU A 298 -9.37 -15.97 -7.96
N VAL A 299 -8.54 -15.72 -8.97
CA VAL A 299 -8.85 -14.85 -10.12
C VAL A 299 -9.02 -15.64 -11.41
N HIS A 300 -8.10 -16.56 -11.69
CA HIS A 300 -8.03 -17.36 -12.91
C HIS A 300 -8.63 -18.75 -12.71
N ASP A 301 -9.23 -19.28 -13.76
CA ASP A 301 -9.79 -20.61 -13.81
C ASP A 301 -8.71 -21.68 -13.54
N ALA A 302 -9.04 -22.65 -12.68
CA ALA A 302 -8.10 -23.69 -12.27
C ALA A 302 -7.66 -24.60 -13.43
N GLY A 303 -8.55 -24.84 -14.39
CA GLY A 303 -8.25 -25.61 -15.61
C GLY A 303 -7.24 -24.87 -16.49
N TYR A 304 -7.43 -23.57 -16.67
CA TYR A 304 -6.50 -22.70 -17.38
C TYR A 304 -5.11 -22.70 -16.70
N VAL A 305 -5.04 -22.39 -15.40
CA VAL A 305 -3.77 -22.33 -14.66
C VAL A 305 -3.02 -23.67 -14.73
N LYS A 306 -3.73 -24.79 -14.54
CA LYS A 306 -3.14 -26.14 -14.60
C LYS A 306 -2.62 -26.47 -15.99
N TYR A 307 -3.36 -26.13 -17.04
CA TYR A 307 -2.92 -26.31 -18.41
C TYR A 307 -1.66 -25.49 -18.70
N PHE A 308 -1.70 -24.18 -18.42
CA PHE A 308 -0.61 -23.26 -18.73
C PHE A 308 0.69 -23.67 -18.03
N LYS A 309 0.61 -24.09 -16.77
CA LYS A 309 1.76 -24.64 -16.03
C LYS A 309 2.33 -25.88 -16.71
N ARG A 310 1.47 -26.87 -16.99
CA ARG A 310 1.88 -28.16 -17.55
C ARG A 310 2.51 -28.03 -18.92
N ILE A 311 1.88 -27.28 -19.84
CA ILE A 311 2.42 -27.12 -21.21
C ILE A 311 3.78 -26.42 -21.18
N CYS A 312 3.96 -25.38 -20.35
CA CYS A 312 5.27 -24.74 -20.20
C CYS A 312 6.33 -25.71 -19.65
N GLU A 313 5.99 -26.53 -18.66
CA GLU A 313 6.93 -27.51 -18.10
C GLU A 313 7.37 -28.58 -19.12
N GLN A 314 6.49 -28.94 -20.06
CA GLN A 314 6.73 -29.96 -21.07
C GLN A 314 7.45 -29.45 -22.32
N LEU A 315 7.31 -28.17 -22.66
CA LEU A 315 7.89 -27.62 -23.89
C LEU A 315 9.43 -27.61 -23.86
N PRO A 316 10.11 -28.08 -24.92
CA PRO A 316 11.56 -27.96 -25.04
C PRO A 316 12.02 -26.50 -25.06
N ALA A 317 13.27 -26.26 -24.63
CA ALA A 317 13.86 -24.92 -24.71
C ALA A 317 13.90 -24.43 -26.18
N GLY A 318 13.58 -23.16 -26.40
CA GLY A 318 13.55 -22.55 -27.73
C GLY A 318 12.39 -23.00 -28.63
N LYS A 319 11.43 -23.77 -28.12
CA LYS A 319 10.19 -24.12 -28.83
C LYS A 319 9.01 -23.33 -28.27
N SER A 320 8.15 -22.90 -29.17
CA SER A 320 6.91 -22.17 -28.88
C SER A 320 5.72 -22.91 -29.48
N VAL A 321 4.57 -22.83 -28.81
CA VAL A 321 3.27 -23.24 -29.34
C VAL A 321 2.46 -21.98 -29.58
N TYR A 322 1.98 -21.83 -30.81
CA TYR A 322 1.02 -20.80 -31.19
C TYR A 322 -0.36 -21.43 -31.35
N PRO A 323 -1.39 -20.87 -30.70
CA PRO A 323 -2.76 -21.32 -30.91
C PRO A 323 -3.22 -20.96 -32.34
N TYR A 324 -3.95 -21.88 -32.97
CA TYR A 324 -4.44 -21.71 -34.34
C TYR A 324 -5.91 -22.15 -34.54
N VAL A 325 -6.52 -22.81 -33.54
CA VAL A 325 -7.95 -23.20 -33.54
C VAL A 325 -8.61 -22.74 -32.25
N PHE A 326 -9.67 -21.95 -32.36
CA PHE A 326 -10.37 -21.33 -31.22
C PHE A 326 -11.82 -21.81 -31.11
N PRO A 327 -12.31 -22.19 -29.93
CA PRO A 327 -13.67 -22.68 -29.74
C PRO A 327 -14.68 -21.51 -29.62
N ILE A 328 -15.14 -20.97 -30.76
CA ILE A 328 -16.08 -19.82 -30.77
C ILE A 328 -17.51 -20.21 -30.37
N ARG A 329 -18.00 -21.37 -30.84
CA ARG A 329 -19.41 -21.80 -30.64
C ARG A 329 -19.61 -22.83 -29.54
N ASN A 330 -18.64 -23.72 -29.34
CA ASN A 330 -18.75 -24.82 -28.39
C ASN A 330 -17.41 -25.05 -27.68
N ALA A 331 -17.34 -24.58 -26.44
CA ALA A 331 -16.21 -24.77 -25.53
C ALA A 331 -16.52 -25.76 -24.41
N ALA A 332 -17.42 -26.72 -24.62
CA ALA A 332 -17.86 -27.62 -23.55
C ALA A 332 -16.76 -28.55 -22.99
N ARG A 333 -15.74 -28.89 -23.80
CA ARG A 333 -14.65 -29.79 -23.40
C ARG A 333 -13.31 -29.36 -24.02
N PRO A 334 -12.20 -29.31 -23.25
CA PRO A 334 -10.89 -29.01 -23.81
C PRO A 334 -10.35 -30.19 -24.66
N PRO A 335 -9.70 -29.92 -25.80
CA PRO A 335 -9.08 -30.96 -26.65
C PRO A 335 -8.04 -31.81 -25.91
N ALA A 336 -7.87 -33.08 -26.25
CA ALA A 336 -6.89 -33.96 -25.60
C ALA A 336 -5.44 -33.55 -25.88
N ASP A 337 -5.14 -33.17 -27.13
CA ASP A 337 -3.82 -32.69 -27.57
C ASP A 337 -3.49 -31.32 -26.97
N ASP A 338 -2.31 -31.20 -26.36
CA ASP A 338 -1.92 -29.99 -25.63
C ASP A 338 -1.59 -28.79 -26.53
N SER A 339 -1.19 -29.02 -27.79
CA SER A 339 -0.98 -27.94 -28.75
C SER A 339 -2.29 -27.37 -29.28
N VAL A 340 -3.28 -28.24 -29.56
CA VAL A 340 -4.63 -27.82 -29.96
C VAL A 340 -5.38 -27.18 -28.79
N ARG A 341 -5.16 -27.69 -27.57
CA ARG A 341 -5.72 -27.12 -26.33
C ARG A 341 -5.25 -25.67 -26.09
N ALA A 342 -4.16 -25.22 -26.69
CA ALA A 342 -3.70 -23.83 -26.55
C ALA A 342 -4.79 -22.83 -26.95
N GLY A 343 -5.48 -23.07 -28.07
CA GLY A 343 -6.53 -22.18 -28.53
C GLY A 343 -7.84 -22.29 -27.73
N TYR A 344 -8.01 -23.32 -26.89
CA TYR A 344 -9.11 -23.37 -25.92
C TYR A 344 -8.92 -22.36 -24.77
N TYR A 345 -7.66 -22.07 -24.43
CA TYR A 345 -7.28 -21.15 -23.37
C TYR A 345 -6.65 -19.86 -23.89
N CYS A 346 -6.81 -19.53 -25.18
CA CYS A 346 -6.25 -18.33 -25.78
C CYS A 346 -7.30 -17.59 -26.62
N MET A 347 -7.10 -16.29 -26.81
CA MET A 347 -7.97 -15.43 -27.62
C MET A 347 -7.28 -14.77 -28.82
N ASP A 348 -6.00 -15.03 -29.07
CA ASP A 348 -5.28 -14.55 -30.25
C ASP A 348 -4.28 -15.56 -30.78
N THR A 349 -3.65 -15.27 -31.92
CA THR A 349 -2.68 -16.15 -32.59
C THR A 349 -1.22 -15.71 -32.41
N PHE A 350 -0.93 -14.68 -31.63
CA PHE A 350 0.39 -14.05 -31.58
C PHE A 350 1.01 -14.02 -30.17
N THR A 351 0.32 -14.59 -29.18
CA THR A 351 0.84 -14.81 -27.82
C THR A 351 1.33 -16.27 -27.69
N PRO A 352 2.64 -16.55 -27.75
CA PRO A 352 3.15 -17.92 -27.73
C PRO A 352 3.24 -18.53 -26.34
N LEU A 353 2.96 -19.82 -26.23
CA LEU A 353 3.38 -20.60 -25.05
C LEU A 353 4.79 -21.12 -25.25
N ASN A 354 5.68 -20.90 -24.29
CA ASN A 354 7.03 -21.47 -24.26
C ASN A 354 7.41 -21.88 -22.84
N LYS A 355 8.54 -22.58 -22.71
CA LYS A 355 9.03 -23.13 -21.43
C LYS A 355 9.08 -22.12 -20.28
N ASN A 356 9.35 -20.85 -20.58
CA ASN A 356 9.61 -19.82 -19.58
C ASN A 356 8.39 -18.93 -19.27
N ALA A 357 7.33 -19.01 -20.08
CA ALA A 357 6.17 -18.11 -19.98
C ALA A 357 5.49 -18.20 -18.60
N TYR A 358 5.22 -19.41 -18.11
CA TYR A 358 4.58 -19.61 -16.79
C TYR A 358 5.39 -18.98 -15.65
N LEU A 359 6.70 -19.24 -15.59
CA LEU A 359 7.55 -18.75 -14.51
C LEU A 359 7.66 -17.22 -14.54
N ALA A 360 7.84 -16.63 -15.73
CA ALA A 360 7.91 -15.18 -15.89
C ALA A 360 6.58 -14.50 -15.50
N ALA A 361 5.44 -15.04 -15.95
CA ALA A 361 4.11 -14.53 -15.62
C ALA A 361 3.76 -14.67 -14.13
N ARG A 362 4.08 -15.82 -13.52
CA ARG A 362 3.92 -16.00 -12.07
C ARG A 362 4.74 -14.97 -11.29
N ARG A 363 5.98 -14.68 -11.74
CA ARG A 363 6.83 -13.69 -11.07
C ARG A 363 6.31 -12.27 -11.23
N ALA A 364 5.61 -11.95 -12.33
CA ALA A 364 4.90 -10.69 -12.49
C ALA A 364 3.77 -10.54 -11.44
N VAL A 365 3.00 -11.60 -11.20
CA VAL A 365 1.97 -11.64 -10.14
C VAL A 365 2.58 -11.44 -8.77
N ASP A 366 3.68 -12.13 -8.47
CA ASP A 366 4.43 -11.97 -7.21
C ASP A 366 4.83 -10.51 -6.98
N CYS A 367 5.29 -9.80 -8.02
CA CYS A 367 5.65 -8.38 -7.92
C CYS A 367 4.44 -7.49 -7.60
N ALA A 368 3.31 -7.70 -8.29
CA ALA A 368 2.09 -6.94 -8.06
C ALA A 368 1.53 -7.18 -6.65
N LEU A 369 1.59 -8.42 -6.14
CA LEU A 369 1.19 -8.76 -4.77
C LEU A 369 2.15 -8.18 -3.72
N THR A 370 3.46 -8.18 -3.96
CA THR A 370 4.41 -7.45 -3.10
C THR A 370 4.06 -5.96 -3.05
N GLY A 371 3.69 -5.38 -4.21
CA GLY A 371 3.23 -4.01 -4.28
C GLY A 371 1.96 -3.75 -3.46
N ALA A 372 0.95 -4.61 -3.58
CA ALA A 372 -0.27 -4.55 -2.79
C ALA A 372 0.01 -4.62 -1.28
N VAL A 373 0.91 -5.50 -0.85
CA VAL A 373 1.35 -5.61 0.55
C VAL A 373 2.01 -4.31 1.04
N HIS A 374 2.83 -3.66 0.24
CA HIS A 374 3.42 -2.37 0.60
C HIS A 374 2.39 -1.24 0.70
N ILE A 375 1.37 -1.24 -0.17
CA ILE A 375 0.25 -0.31 -0.09
C ILE A 375 -0.54 -0.51 1.21
N LEU A 376 -0.85 -1.75 1.58
CA LEU A 376 -1.45 -2.08 2.88
C LEU A 376 -0.54 -1.68 4.05
N GLY A 377 0.77 -1.76 3.83
CA GLY A 377 1.83 -1.28 4.70
C GLY A 377 1.90 0.24 4.88
N GLY A 378 1.03 0.99 4.18
CA GLY A 378 0.90 2.44 4.27
C GLY A 378 1.78 3.22 3.29
N GLU A 379 2.33 2.58 2.27
CA GLU A 379 2.97 3.30 1.16
C GLU A 379 1.92 4.05 0.34
N LYS A 380 2.24 5.30 -0.04
CA LYS A 380 1.33 6.13 -0.86
C LYS A 380 1.33 5.69 -2.33
N ALA A 381 2.48 5.25 -2.83
CA ALA A 381 2.63 4.73 -4.18
C ALA A 381 3.69 3.62 -4.23
N VAL A 382 3.40 2.59 -5.02
CA VAL A 382 4.31 1.46 -5.28
C VAL A 382 4.22 1.11 -6.75
N TYR A 383 5.35 0.82 -7.39
CA TYR A 383 5.42 0.47 -8.81
C TYR A 383 5.91 -0.96 -9.01
N ALA A 384 5.06 -1.81 -9.57
CA ALA A 384 5.40 -3.14 -10.04
C ALA A 384 5.85 -3.06 -11.51
N LEU A 385 7.17 -3.02 -11.73
CA LEU A 385 7.80 -3.05 -13.04
C LEU A 385 7.86 -4.50 -13.54
N VAL A 386 6.77 -4.94 -14.17
CA VAL A 386 6.55 -6.34 -14.55
C VAL A 386 6.65 -6.57 -16.05
N ARG A 387 7.03 -7.80 -16.41
CA ARG A 387 6.94 -8.38 -17.75
C ARG A 387 6.90 -9.91 -17.63
N PRO A 388 6.01 -10.63 -18.33
CA PRO A 388 5.01 -10.13 -19.29
C PRO A 388 3.92 -9.24 -18.66
N PRO A 389 3.21 -8.42 -19.47
CA PRO A 389 2.04 -7.65 -19.03
C PRO A 389 0.88 -8.59 -18.64
N GLY A 390 -0.23 -8.01 -18.17
CA GLY A 390 -1.34 -8.77 -17.59
C GLY A 390 -2.76 -8.39 -18.05
N HIS A 391 -3.02 -7.15 -18.50
CA HIS A 391 -4.39 -6.64 -18.58
C HIS A 391 -5.33 -7.34 -19.58
N HIS A 392 -4.77 -8.08 -20.54
CA HIS A 392 -5.51 -8.89 -21.51
C HIS A 392 -5.83 -10.31 -21.01
N ALA A 393 -5.19 -10.80 -19.95
CA ALA A 393 -5.50 -12.12 -19.42
C ALA A 393 -6.87 -12.10 -18.70
N GLU A 394 -7.86 -12.72 -19.32
CA GLU A 394 -9.20 -12.95 -18.78
C GLU A 394 -9.18 -14.10 -17.76
N ARG A 395 -10.31 -14.36 -17.10
CA ARG A 395 -10.43 -15.45 -16.12
C ARG A 395 -10.05 -16.80 -16.72
N LYS A 396 -10.35 -17.05 -17.99
CA LYS A 396 -10.16 -18.36 -18.64
C LYS A 396 -9.14 -18.36 -19.77
N VAL A 397 -8.76 -17.22 -20.33
CA VAL A 397 -7.94 -17.18 -21.52
C VAL A 397 -6.78 -16.20 -21.41
N PHE A 398 -5.67 -16.53 -22.05
CA PHE A 398 -4.52 -15.65 -22.24
C PHE A 398 -4.54 -14.99 -23.63
N GLY A 399 -3.84 -13.86 -23.77
CA GLY A 399 -3.71 -13.15 -25.04
C GLY A 399 -3.09 -11.77 -24.85
N GLY A 400 -2.82 -11.05 -25.94
CA GLY A 400 -2.23 -9.72 -25.93
C GLY A 400 -0.88 -9.68 -25.22
N PHE A 401 -0.05 -10.70 -25.39
CA PHE A 401 1.20 -10.92 -24.65
C PHE A 401 1.02 -11.22 -23.14
N CYS A 402 -0.21 -11.27 -22.64
CA CYS A 402 -0.55 -11.44 -21.24
C CYS A 402 -0.95 -12.89 -20.93
N TYR A 403 -0.44 -13.45 -19.83
CA TYR A 403 -0.82 -14.79 -19.38
C TYR A 403 -1.54 -14.76 -18.04
N PHE A 404 -1.01 -14.04 -17.06
CA PHE A 404 -1.72 -13.78 -15.80
C PHE A 404 -1.96 -12.30 -15.62
N ASN A 405 -3.19 -11.97 -15.24
CA ASN A 405 -3.57 -10.60 -14.94
C ASN A 405 -3.03 -10.16 -13.57
N SER A 406 -1.79 -9.67 -13.56
CA SER A 406 -1.07 -9.27 -12.34
C SER A 406 -1.80 -8.15 -11.60
N GLY A 407 -2.33 -7.17 -12.34
CA GLY A 407 -3.15 -6.09 -11.78
C GLY A 407 -4.44 -6.59 -11.14
N ALA A 408 -5.18 -7.48 -11.79
CA ALA A 408 -6.42 -8.04 -11.25
C ALA A 408 -6.18 -8.93 -10.02
N VAL A 409 -5.08 -9.71 -10.00
CA VAL A 409 -4.71 -10.49 -8.81
C VAL A 409 -4.42 -9.57 -7.62
N ALA A 410 -3.69 -8.47 -7.84
CA ALA A 410 -3.45 -7.48 -6.79
C ALA A 410 -4.73 -6.75 -6.37
N ALA A 411 -5.61 -6.39 -7.31
CA ALA A 411 -6.89 -5.74 -7.02
C ALA A 411 -7.82 -6.66 -6.22
N HIS A 412 -7.94 -7.95 -6.57
CA HIS A 412 -8.71 -8.91 -5.78
C HIS A 412 -8.13 -9.11 -4.37
N TYR A 413 -6.80 -9.11 -4.24
CA TYR A 413 -6.15 -9.17 -2.93
C TYR A 413 -6.49 -7.95 -2.07
N LEU A 414 -6.40 -6.74 -2.65
CA LEU A 414 -6.72 -5.48 -1.98
C LEU A 414 -8.21 -5.33 -1.66
N SER A 415 -9.11 -5.94 -2.45
CA SER A 415 -10.55 -5.78 -2.28
C SER A 415 -11.10 -6.35 -0.95
N ARG A 416 -10.30 -7.19 -0.28
CA ARG A 416 -10.57 -7.70 1.08
C ARG A 416 -10.44 -6.62 2.16
N TYR A 417 -9.74 -5.54 1.85
CA TYR A 417 -9.38 -4.45 2.77
C TYR A 417 -10.05 -3.12 2.40
N GLY A 418 -10.88 -3.11 1.35
CA GLY A 418 -11.57 -1.91 0.90
C GLY A 418 -11.93 -1.95 -0.57
N ARG A 419 -12.78 -1.02 -1.01
CA ARG A 419 -13.12 -0.91 -2.43
C ARG A 419 -11.90 -0.56 -3.27
N VAL A 420 -11.76 -1.19 -4.43
CA VAL A 420 -10.63 -0.97 -5.33
C VAL A 420 -11.13 -0.36 -6.63
N ALA A 421 -10.48 0.70 -7.10
CA ALA A 421 -10.65 1.14 -8.48
C ALA A 421 -9.43 0.70 -9.30
N MET A 422 -9.67 0.16 -10.48
CA MET A 422 -8.66 -0.10 -11.50
C MET A 422 -8.80 0.95 -12.59
N LEU A 423 -7.72 1.67 -12.86
CA LEU A 423 -7.64 2.63 -13.95
C LEU A 423 -6.61 2.13 -14.96
N ASP A 424 -7.08 1.75 -16.15
CA ASP A 424 -6.25 1.34 -17.25
C ASP A 424 -6.06 2.49 -18.24
N ILE A 425 -4.79 2.89 -18.37
CA ILE A 425 -4.31 3.95 -19.24
C ILE A 425 -3.41 3.42 -20.34
N ASP A 426 -3.36 2.10 -20.53
CA ASP A 426 -2.82 1.47 -21.73
C ASP A 426 -3.64 1.84 -22.96
N TYR A 427 -2.99 1.89 -24.12
CA TYR A 427 -3.69 2.19 -25.38
C TYR A 427 -4.79 1.17 -25.70
N HIS A 428 -4.60 -0.09 -25.31
CA HIS A 428 -5.55 -1.17 -25.56
C HIS A 428 -6.54 -1.33 -24.40
N HIS A 429 -7.74 -1.81 -24.72
CA HIS A 429 -8.71 -2.13 -23.67
C HIS A 429 -8.22 -3.31 -22.84
N GLY A 430 -8.11 -3.12 -21.52
CA GLY A 430 -7.91 -4.21 -20.57
C GLY A 430 -9.14 -5.11 -20.42
N ASN A 431 -9.46 -5.89 -21.43
CA ASN A 431 -10.57 -6.84 -21.43
C ASN A 431 -10.47 -7.88 -20.31
N GLY A 432 -9.25 -8.27 -19.93
CA GLY A 432 -9.02 -9.24 -18.86
C GLY A 432 -9.56 -8.79 -17.51
N GLN A 433 -9.25 -7.55 -17.10
CA GLN A 433 -9.78 -7.00 -15.84
C GLN A 433 -11.30 -6.78 -15.93
N GLN A 434 -11.82 -6.38 -17.09
CA GLN A 434 -13.27 -6.24 -17.29
C GLN A 434 -13.98 -7.58 -17.07
N ASP A 435 -13.52 -8.66 -17.72
CA ASP A 435 -14.08 -10.01 -17.55
C ASP A 435 -14.05 -10.47 -16.08
N ILE A 436 -12.89 -10.32 -15.43
CA ILE A 436 -12.68 -10.82 -14.06
C ILE A 436 -13.63 -10.17 -13.04
N PHE A 437 -13.95 -8.88 -13.21
CA PHE A 437 -14.72 -8.08 -12.26
C PHE A 437 -16.12 -7.68 -12.75
N TYR A 438 -16.57 -8.15 -13.92
CA TYR A 438 -17.81 -7.67 -14.57
C TYR A 438 -19.06 -7.74 -13.68
N ALA A 439 -19.13 -8.77 -12.81
CA ALA A 439 -20.23 -9.01 -11.87
C ALA A 439 -19.94 -8.56 -10.43
N ARG A 440 -18.83 -7.84 -10.20
CA ARG A 440 -18.32 -7.54 -8.85
C ARG A 440 -18.43 -6.06 -8.50
N PRO A 441 -19.31 -5.67 -7.55
CA PRO A 441 -19.49 -4.26 -7.18
C PRO A 441 -18.39 -3.72 -6.26
N ASP A 442 -17.52 -4.58 -5.73
CA ASP A 442 -16.42 -4.19 -4.83
C ASP A 442 -15.18 -3.68 -5.58
N VAL A 443 -15.12 -3.88 -6.90
CA VAL A 443 -14.04 -3.42 -7.78
C VAL A 443 -14.63 -2.63 -8.96
N LEU A 444 -14.20 -1.38 -9.13
CA LEU A 444 -14.53 -0.55 -10.29
C LEU A 444 -13.44 -0.72 -11.36
N THR A 445 -13.78 -1.08 -12.58
CA THR A 445 -12.89 -1.07 -13.74
C THR A 445 -13.16 0.17 -14.61
N VAL A 446 -12.11 0.94 -14.89
CA VAL A 446 -12.17 2.09 -15.81
C VAL A 446 -11.04 1.97 -16.81
N SER A 447 -11.34 2.00 -18.11
CA SER A 447 -10.33 1.90 -19.16
C SER A 447 -10.51 3.00 -20.21
N ILE A 448 -9.39 3.62 -20.61
CA ILE A 448 -9.33 4.63 -21.67
C ILE A 448 -8.47 4.07 -22.80
N HIS A 449 -9.05 3.77 -23.95
CA HIS A 449 -8.39 2.96 -24.98
C HIS A 449 -8.83 3.35 -26.40
N GLY A 450 -8.09 2.87 -27.41
CA GLY A 450 -8.52 2.94 -28.81
C GLY A 450 -9.83 2.21 -29.02
N HIS A 451 -10.74 2.76 -29.83
CA HIS A 451 -12.04 2.16 -30.07
C HIS A 451 -11.90 0.72 -30.62
N PRO A 452 -12.66 -0.27 -30.10
CA PRO A 452 -12.53 -1.66 -30.50
C PRO A 452 -12.76 -1.92 -32.01
N SER A 453 -13.41 -1.00 -32.72
CA SER A 453 -13.56 -1.12 -34.19
C SER A 453 -12.25 -1.08 -34.97
N PHE A 454 -11.15 -0.60 -34.39
CA PHE A 454 -9.84 -0.53 -35.05
C PHE A 454 -8.67 -0.95 -34.16
N ALA A 455 -8.86 -1.09 -32.84
CA ALA A 455 -7.82 -1.48 -31.90
C ALA A 455 -8.14 -2.82 -31.24
N TYR A 456 -7.09 -3.61 -30.97
CA TYR A 456 -7.17 -4.81 -30.15
C TYR A 456 -7.76 -4.47 -28.77
N PRO A 457 -8.69 -5.28 -28.20
CA PRO A 457 -9.02 -6.67 -28.54
C PRO A 457 -10.18 -6.86 -29.52
N TYR A 458 -10.72 -5.80 -30.13
CA TYR A 458 -11.80 -5.81 -31.13
C TYR A 458 -13.21 -6.25 -30.68
N PHE A 459 -13.30 -7.12 -29.68
CA PHE A 459 -14.56 -7.79 -29.29
C PHE A 459 -15.13 -7.32 -27.95
N SER A 460 -14.45 -6.41 -27.26
CA SER A 460 -14.90 -5.75 -26.04
C SER A 460 -14.25 -4.38 -25.90
N GLY A 461 -14.72 -3.58 -24.93
CA GLY A 461 -14.30 -2.20 -24.72
C GLY A 461 -15.33 -1.17 -25.21
N TYR A 462 -16.52 -1.61 -25.59
CA TYR A 462 -17.57 -0.68 -26.00
C TYR A 462 -18.15 0.06 -24.79
N ALA A 463 -18.64 1.29 -25.02
CA ALA A 463 -19.09 2.18 -23.94
C ALA A 463 -20.37 1.73 -23.23
N ASP A 464 -21.15 0.85 -23.87
CA ASP A 464 -22.39 0.26 -23.36
C ASP A 464 -22.17 -0.98 -22.46
N GLU A 465 -20.94 -1.49 -22.39
CA GLU A 465 -20.54 -2.56 -21.47
C GLU A 465 -20.35 -1.99 -20.06
N ARG A 466 -21.34 -2.18 -19.18
CA ARG A 466 -21.40 -1.45 -17.89
C ARG A 466 -21.35 -2.35 -16.64
N GLY A 467 -21.02 -3.63 -16.80
CA GLY A 467 -21.10 -4.63 -15.74
C GLY A 467 -22.45 -5.32 -15.71
N GLU A 468 -22.60 -6.33 -14.86
CA GLU A 468 -23.81 -7.16 -14.79
C GLU A 468 -24.37 -7.32 -13.37
N GLY A 469 -25.65 -7.64 -13.27
CA GLY A 469 -26.33 -7.86 -11.99
C GLY A 469 -26.20 -6.67 -11.04
N SER A 470 -25.76 -6.92 -9.81
CA SER A 470 -25.53 -5.88 -8.79
C SER A 470 -24.33 -4.97 -9.07
N ALA A 471 -23.51 -5.28 -10.08
CA ALA A 471 -22.30 -4.55 -10.46
C ALA A 471 -22.51 -3.60 -11.66
N VAL A 472 -23.75 -3.42 -12.14
CA VAL A 472 -24.04 -2.42 -13.17
C VAL A 472 -23.59 -1.03 -12.69
N GLY A 473 -22.71 -0.39 -13.47
CA GLY A 473 -22.06 0.88 -13.14
C GLY A 473 -20.65 0.75 -12.58
N THR A 474 -20.13 -0.47 -12.36
CA THR A 474 -18.74 -0.71 -11.93
C THR A 474 -17.81 -1.18 -13.05
N ASN A 475 -18.26 -1.14 -14.31
CA ASN A 475 -17.40 -1.15 -15.50
C ASN A 475 -17.64 0.10 -16.33
N ILE A 476 -16.57 0.81 -16.70
CA ILE A 476 -16.65 2.07 -17.46
C ILE A 476 -15.57 2.11 -18.53
N ASN A 477 -16.00 2.01 -19.78
CA ASN A 477 -15.13 2.12 -20.94
C ASN A 477 -15.20 3.51 -21.57
N PHE A 478 -14.03 4.05 -21.92
CA PHE A 478 -13.88 5.26 -22.73
C PHE A 478 -13.14 4.93 -24.04
N PRO A 479 -13.82 4.33 -25.03
CA PRO A 479 -13.24 4.06 -26.34
C PRO A 479 -13.10 5.38 -27.12
N LEU A 480 -11.88 5.67 -27.60
CA LEU A 480 -11.56 6.91 -28.31
C LEU A 480 -11.21 6.65 -29.77
N LYS A 481 -11.36 7.69 -30.60
CA LYS A 481 -11.01 7.64 -32.02
C LYS A 481 -9.51 7.41 -32.23
N GLU A 482 -9.17 6.93 -33.43
CA GLU A 482 -7.81 6.58 -33.85
C GLU A 482 -6.83 7.76 -33.78
N THR A 483 -7.33 8.99 -33.91
CA THR A 483 -6.56 10.23 -33.86
C THR A 483 -6.81 11.00 -32.56
N THR A 484 -6.31 10.47 -31.43
CA THR A 484 -6.38 11.16 -30.13
C THR A 484 -5.04 11.81 -29.77
N GLY A 485 -5.11 13.10 -29.40
CA GLY A 485 -3.98 13.88 -28.88
C GLY A 485 -4.00 13.99 -27.35
N GLY A 486 -2.90 14.48 -26.77
CA GLY A 486 -2.76 14.53 -25.31
C GLY A 486 -3.80 15.39 -24.57
N GLU A 487 -4.31 16.47 -25.19
CA GLU A 487 -5.37 17.29 -24.59
C GLU A 487 -6.72 16.56 -24.53
N GLU A 488 -7.15 15.96 -25.64
CA GLU A 488 -8.37 15.16 -25.72
C GLU A 488 -8.30 13.98 -24.73
N TYR A 489 -7.17 13.29 -24.68
CA TYR A 489 -6.90 12.23 -23.71
C TYR A 489 -7.09 12.72 -22.26
N ARG A 490 -6.49 13.86 -21.89
CA ARG A 490 -6.64 14.40 -20.53
C ARG A 490 -8.07 14.79 -20.18
N ASN A 491 -8.86 15.28 -21.13
CA ASN A 491 -10.27 15.57 -20.90
C ASN A 491 -11.06 14.30 -20.55
N ILE A 492 -10.69 13.17 -21.15
CA ILE A 492 -11.25 11.85 -20.83
C ILE A 492 -10.71 11.32 -19.50
N LEU A 493 -9.40 11.44 -19.24
CA LEU A 493 -8.81 11.09 -17.94
C LEU A 493 -9.49 11.84 -16.79
N ALA A 494 -9.80 13.13 -16.96
CA ALA A 494 -10.55 13.90 -15.97
C ALA A 494 -11.96 13.31 -15.73
N LYS A 495 -12.66 12.83 -16.77
CA LYS A 495 -13.94 12.14 -16.64
C LYS A 495 -13.78 10.81 -15.88
N ALA A 496 -12.76 10.01 -16.22
CA ALA A 496 -12.44 8.76 -15.56
C ALA A 496 -12.16 8.96 -14.06
N LEU A 497 -11.30 9.91 -13.72
CA LEU A 497 -10.95 10.24 -12.34
C LEU A 497 -12.17 10.74 -11.53
N ARG A 498 -13.10 11.47 -12.14
CA ARG A 498 -14.38 11.82 -11.49
C ARG A 498 -15.20 10.59 -11.15
N ARG A 499 -15.29 9.60 -12.05
CA ARG A 499 -16.00 8.33 -11.78
C ARG A 499 -15.35 7.56 -10.63
N ILE A 500 -14.02 7.50 -10.63
CA ILE A 500 -13.24 6.88 -9.54
C ILE A 500 -13.51 7.59 -8.21
N ARG A 501 -13.53 8.93 -8.20
CA ARG A 501 -13.83 9.70 -6.97
C ARG A 501 -15.23 9.44 -6.43
N LEU A 502 -16.23 9.29 -7.30
CA LEU A 502 -17.60 8.95 -6.90
C LEU A 502 -17.70 7.54 -6.30
N PHE A 503 -16.90 6.60 -6.80
CA PHE A 503 -16.81 5.25 -6.25
C PHE A 503 -16.14 5.21 -4.87
N LYS A 504 -15.39 6.25 -4.48
CA LYS A 504 -14.70 6.39 -3.18
C LYS A 504 -13.90 5.10 -2.83
N PRO A 505 -12.93 4.70 -3.67
CA PRO A 505 -12.09 3.54 -3.41
C PRO A 505 -11.11 3.81 -2.27
N SER A 506 -10.75 2.74 -1.56
CA SER A 506 -9.65 2.73 -0.60
C SER A 506 -8.29 2.59 -1.29
N PHE A 507 -8.25 1.97 -2.49
CA PHE A 507 -7.03 1.72 -3.26
C PHE A 507 -7.26 1.97 -4.75
N LEU A 508 -6.24 2.49 -5.43
CA LEU A 508 -6.24 2.68 -6.87
C LEU A 508 -5.13 1.84 -7.50
N VAL A 509 -5.50 0.87 -8.33
CA VAL A 509 -4.57 0.09 -9.16
C VAL A 509 -4.53 0.75 -10.54
N VAL A 510 -3.36 1.23 -10.96
CA VAL A 510 -3.17 1.85 -12.27
C VAL A 510 -2.45 0.88 -13.18
N LEU A 511 -3.10 0.46 -14.27
CA LEU A 511 -2.46 -0.32 -15.32
C LEU A 511 -1.78 0.67 -16.28
N LEU A 512 -0.46 0.76 -16.13
CA LEU A 512 0.38 1.77 -16.76
C LEU A 512 0.94 1.25 -18.07
N GLY A 513 0.21 1.48 -19.16
CA GLY A 513 0.74 1.39 -20.51
C GLY A 513 1.38 2.71 -20.96
N LEU A 514 2.42 2.61 -21.79
CA LEU A 514 3.14 3.76 -22.36
C LEU A 514 3.07 3.79 -23.90
N ASP A 515 2.22 2.95 -24.48
CA ASP A 515 1.95 2.80 -25.92
C ASP A 515 0.95 3.81 -26.48
N THR A 516 0.35 4.64 -25.64
CA THR A 516 -0.33 5.88 -26.07
C THR A 516 0.64 6.91 -26.67
N ALA A 517 1.95 6.67 -26.56
CA ALA A 517 3.02 7.59 -26.95
C ALA A 517 3.13 7.76 -28.48
N GLN A 518 3.56 8.95 -28.90
CA GLN A 518 3.75 9.28 -30.29
C GLN A 518 4.70 8.31 -31.01
N GLY A 519 4.14 7.60 -31.99
CA GLY A 519 4.85 6.66 -32.86
C GLY A 519 5.29 5.38 -32.17
N ASP A 520 4.63 4.99 -31.08
CA ASP A 520 4.68 3.60 -30.59
C ASP A 520 4.19 2.64 -31.69
N PRO A 521 4.81 1.47 -31.88
CA PRO A 521 4.42 0.56 -32.96
C PRO A 521 3.06 -0.12 -32.75
N THR A 522 2.47 -0.04 -31.54
CA THR A 522 1.20 -0.71 -31.21
C THR A 522 0.01 0.23 -31.04
N GLY A 523 0.25 1.55 -31.04
CA GLY A 523 -0.78 2.56 -30.86
C GLY A 523 -0.68 3.69 -31.89
N THR A 524 -1.82 4.31 -32.21
CA THR A 524 -1.90 5.38 -33.23
C THR A 524 -1.90 6.78 -32.63
N TRP A 525 -1.91 6.91 -31.30
CA TRP A 525 -1.99 8.19 -30.61
C TRP A 525 -0.65 8.94 -30.57
N SER A 526 -0.73 10.19 -30.12
CA SER A 526 0.36 11.17 -30.27
C SER A 526 0.81 11.80 -28.95
N LEU A 527 0.65 11.10 -27.81
CA LEU A 527 1.05 11.63 -26.51
C LEU A 527 2.58 11.80 -26.45
N ARG A 528 3.01 12.93 -25.90
CA ARG A 528 4.42 13.26 -25.68
C ARG A 528 4.74 13.19 -24.18
N ALA A 529 6.02 13.24 -23.82
CA ALA A 529 6.47 13.21 -22.43
C ALA A 529 5.73 14.21 -21.51
N GLY A 530 5.47 15.43 -22.00
CA GLY A 530 4.70 16.42 -21.24
C GLY A 530 3.24 16.04 -20.97
N ASP A 531 2.62 15.22 -21.84
CA ASP A 531 1.28 14.69 -21.61
C ASP A 531 1.31 13.60 -20.53
N PHE A 532 2.31 12.71 -20.57
CA PHE A 532 2.52 11.71 -19.52
C PHE A 532 2.73 12.36 -18.15
N GLN A 533 3.52 13.43 -18.07
CA GLN A 533 3.69 14.18 -16.83
C GLN A 533 2.36 14.71 -16.29
N LYS A 534 1.56 15.38 -17.13
CA LYS A 534 0.23 15.87 -16.72
C LYS A 534 -0.71 14.74 -16.30
N ASN A 535 -0.66 13.59 -16.99
CA ASN A 535 -1.44 12.41 -16.59
C ASN A 535 -1.04 11.93 -15.19
N GLY A 536 0.26 11.87 -14.91
CA GLY A 536 0.79 11.59 -13.58
C GLY A 536 0.33 12.59 -12.52
N GLU A 537 0.36 13.89 -12.82
CA GLU A 537 -0.13 14.96 -11.93
C GLU A 537 -1.62 14.77 -11.60
N MET A 538 -2.45 14.49 -12.61
CA MET A 538 -3.88 14.27 -12.42
C MET A 538 -4.15 13.05 -11.53
N ILE A 539 -3.45 11.93 -11.76
CA ILE A 539 -3.61 10.71 -10.96
C ILE A 539 -3.10 10.91 -9.53
N GLY A 540 -1.93 11.54 -9.35
CA GLY A 540 -1.35 11.79 -8.02
C GLY A 540 -2.20 12.74 -7.16
N SER A 541 -2.89 13.69 -7.79
CA SER A 541 -3.82 14.60 -7.12
C SER A 541 -5.02 13.91 -6.45
N MET A 542 -5.32 12.67 -6.83
CA MET A 542 -6.39 11.89 -6.20
C MET A 542 -6.04 11.52 -4.75
N ARG A 543 -4.75 11.43 -4.41
CA ARG A 543 -4.25 11.08 -3.06
C ARG A 543 -4.87 9.80 -2.48
N ILE A 544 -5.20 8.85 -3.34
CA ILE A 544 -5.57 7.48 -2.98
C ILE A 544 -4.27 6.67 -3.00
N PRO A 545 -4.07 5.69 -2.10
CA PRO A 545 -2.94 4.77 -2.20
C PRO A 545 -2.89 4.07 -3.57
N LEU A 546 -1.74 4.16 -4.25
CA LEU A 546 -1.56 3.81 -5.67
C LEU A 546 -0.66 2.60 -5.88
N LEU A 547 -1.20 1.52 -6.44
CA LEU A 547 -0.38 0.45 -7.01
C LEU A 547 -0.31 0.62 -8.53
N LEU A 548 0.87 0.95 -9.06
CA LEU A 548 1.09 1.02 -10.49
C LEU A 548 1.64 -0.31 -10.99
N VAL A 549 1.03 -0.87 -12.03
CA VAL A 549 1.44 -2.14 -12.64
C VAL A 549 1.77 -1.88 -14.10
N GLN A 550 3.00 -2.20 -14.52
CA GLN A 550 3.43 -1.97 -15.90
C GLN A 550 2.68 -2.87 -16.88
N GLU A 551 2.10 -2.28 -17.94
CA GLU A 551 1.48 -2.99 -19.06
C GLU A 551 2.31 -2.79 -20.35
N GLY A 552 1.74 -2.20 -21.41
CA GLY A 552 2.33 -2.00 -22.73
C GLY A 552 3.32 -0.83 -22.83
N GLY A 553 3.59 -0.40 -24.07
CA GLY A 553 4.64 0.56 -24.43
C GLY A 553 5.92 -0.10 -24.96
N TYR A 554 6.20 0.13 -26.24
CA TYR A 554 7.14 -0.68 -27.02
C TYR A 554 8.18 0.14 -27.80
N LYS A 555 8.03 1.47 -27.83
CA LYS A 555 9.05 2.37 -28.38
C LYS A 555 10.22 2.60 -27.40
N ASN A 556 11.11 1.61 -27.32
CA ASN A 556 12.22 1.57 -26.36
C ASN A 556 13.10 2.83 -26.28
N ARG A 557 13.24 3.60 -27.37
CA ARG A 557 14.02 4.85 -27.40
C ARG A 557 13.47 5.97 -26.52
N ILE A 558 12.15 6.01 -26.32
CA ILE A 558 11.48 7.06 -25.54
C ILE A 558 10.74 6.51 -24.31
N LEU A 559 10.63 5.18 -24.20
CA LEU A 559 9.86 4.49 -23.16
C LEU A 559 10.24 4.95 -21.74
N GLY A 560 11.53 4.92 -21.40
CA GLY A 560 11.99 5.36 -20.09
C GLY A 560 11.80 6.86 -19.84
N GLN A 561 11.90 7.71 -20.88
CA GLN A 561 11.64 9.15 -20.75
C GLN A 561 10.17 9.44 -20.46
N ASN A 562 9.25 8.73 -21.11
CA ASN A 562 7.81 8.83 -20.86
C ASN A 562 7.47 8.33 -19.44
N ALA A 563 8.04 7.21 -19.02
CA ALA A 563 7.89 6.71 -17.65
C ALA A 563 8.37 7.74 -16.62
N ARG A 564 9.58 8.29 -16.79
CA ARG A 564 10.13 9.33 -15.91
C ARG A 564 9.24 10.57 -15.86
N ALA A 565 8.74 11.02 -17.00
CA ALA A 565 7.85 12.17 -17.07
C ALA A 565 6.54 11.92 -16.28
N PHE A 566 5.91 10.77 -16.49
CA PHE A 566 4.73 10.34 -15.73
C PHE A 566 4.98 10.37 -14.22
N PHE A 567 6.05 9.73 -13.76
CA PHE A 567 6.35 9.63 -12.34
C PHE A 567 6.77 10.96 -11.72
N ASN A 568 7.47 11.84 -12.45
CA ASN A 568 7.73 13.21 -11.98
C ASN A 568 6.42 13.95 -11.69
N GLY A 569 5.45 13.86 -12.60
CA GLY A 569 4.13 14.45 -12.39
C GLY A 569 3.37 13.85 -11.21
N LEU A 570 3.40 12.52 -11.08
CA LEU A 570 2.80 11.80 -9.96
C LEU A 570 3.39 12.27 -8.62
N MET A 571 4.72 12.28 -8.51
CA MET A 571 5.44 12.69 -7.30
C MET A 571 5.13 14.12 -6.89
N ASN A 572 5.08 15.03 -7.87
CA ASN A 572 4.81 16.44 -7.65
C ASN A 572 3.46 16.67 -6.96
N THR A 573 2.44 15.85 -7.21
CA THR A 573 1.09 16.07 -6.67
C THR A 573 0.78 15.16 -5.49
N LEU A 574 1.28 13.92 -5.50
CA LEU A 574 1.00 12.92 -4.47
C LEU A 574 1.62 13.28 -3.10
N TYR A 575 2.81 13.90 -3.10
CA TYR A 575 3.55 14.23 -1.87
C TYR A 575 3.54 15.72 -1.51
N GLN A 576 2.85 16.57 -2.28
CA GLN A 576 2.65 17.96 -1.90
C GLN A 576 1.77 18.08 -0.65
N LYS A 577 2.27 18.79 0.37
CA LYS A 577 1.50 19.15 1.57
C LYS A 577 0.30 20.01 1.17
N GLU A 578 -0.85 19.77 1.78
CA GLU A 578 -1.99 20.69 1.67
C GLU A 578 -1.57 22.09 2.12
N LYS A 579 -1.82 23.07 1.26
CA LYS A 579 -1.62 24.49 1.58
C LYS A 579 -2.70 24.99 2.51
#